data_AF-A0A963DH30-F1
#
_entry.id   AF-A0A963DH30-F1
#
_cell.length_a   1.000
_cell.length_b   1.000
_cell.length_c   1.000
_cell.angle_alpha   90.00
_cell.angle_beta   90.00
_cell.angle_gamma   90.00
#
_symmetry.space_group_name_H-M   'P 1'
#
loop_
_entity.id
_entity.type
_entity.pdbx_description
1 polymer ?
#
loop_
_entity_poly.entity_id
_entity_poly.type
_entity_poly.pdbx_seq_one_letter_code
_entity_poly.pdbx_strand_id
1 'polypeptide(L)'
;MQNASYSHALQSSLSQVLEAVDIGVWEYDHVSDRMFWSPWLYALLGYDIGQAPSSLAAWLGLIHRDDLPGVQARIAAALTPENSLYEAEYRLRAADGQ
;
A
#
# COMPACT_ATOMS: atom_id res chain seq x y z
N MET A 1 -2.90 24.83 22.23
CA MET A 1 -3.19 25.05 20.79
C MET A 1 -1.96 24.87 19.89
N GLN A 2 -0.91 24.16 20.33
CA GLN A 2 0.33 23.99 19.54
C GLN A 2 0.44 22.62 18.82
N ASN A 3 -0.31 21.59 19.22
CA ASN A 3 -0.15 20.22 18.69
C ASN A 3 -0.78 19.97 17.30
N ALA A 4 -1.76 20.75 16.87
CA ALA A 4 -2.46 20.49 15.61
C ALA A 4 -1.67 20.94 14.36
N SER A 5 -0.83 21.97 14.47
CA SER A 5 -0.03 22.46 13.33
C SER A 5 1.19 21.59 13.02
N TYR A 6 1.75 20.86 13.98
CA TYR A 6 2.91 19.99 13.74
C TYR A 6 2.53 18.73 12.95
N SER A 7 1.36 18.15 13.22
CA SER A 7 0.90 16.96 12.50
C SER A 7 0.69 17.23 11.01
N HIS A 8 0.14 18.40 10.66
CA HIS A 8 -0.06 18.81 9.27
C HIS A 8 1.28 19.09 8.54
N ALA A 9 2.23 19.74 9.21
CA ALA A 9 3.53 20.04 8.63
C ALA A 9 4.38 18.76 8.42
N LEU A 10 4.32 17.82 9.37
CA LEU A 10 4.98 16.51 9.22
C LEU A 10 4.34 15.67 8.11
N GLN A 11 3.01 15.61 8.04
CA GLN A 11 2.32 14.87 6.98
C GLN A 11 2.64 15.42 5.58
N SER A 12 2.70 16.74 5.44
CA SER A 12 3.06 17.41 4.18
C SER A 12 4.52 17.18 3.80
N SER A 13 5.45 17.25 4.77
CA SER A 13 6.87 16.95 4.52
C SER A 13 7.08 15.48 4.17
N LEU A 14 6.37 14.57 4.86
CA LEU A 14 6.45 13.14 4.62
C LEU A 14 5.96 12.78 3.21
N SER A 15 4.85 13.33 2.74
CA SER A 15 4.38 13.08 1.36
C SER A 15 5.40 13.56 0.33
N GLN A 16 6.00 14.74 0.54
CA GLN A 16 7.02 15.29 -0.38
C GLN A 16 8.28 14.44 -0.43
N VAL A 17 8.74 13.90 0.70
CA VAL A 17 9.89 13.00 0.73
C VAL A 17 9.59 11.71 -0.01
N LEU A 18 8.42 11.11 0.22
CA LEU A 18 8.01 9.85 -0.42
C LEU A 18 7.89 9.98 -1.94
N GLU A 19 7.34 11.11 -2.41
CA GLU A 19 7.31 11.47 -3.84
C GLU A 19 8.73 11.57 -4.42
N ALA A 20 9.65 12.23 -3.70
CA ALA A 20 11.03 12.42 -4.16
C ALA A 20 11.86 11.13 -4.22
N VAL A 21 11.47 10.07 -3.51
CA VAL A 21 12.17 8.78 -3.49
C VAL A 21 11.41 7.65 -4.21
N ASP A 22 10.39 7.98 -5.00
CA ASP A 22 9.56 7.03 -5.74
C ASP A 22 8.90 5.95 -4.85
N ILE A 23 8.54 6.30 -3.61
CA ILE A 23 7.86 5.39 -2.69
C ILE A 23 6.37 5.71 -2.65
N GLY A 24 5.55 4.77 -3.12
CA GLY A 24 4.11 4.77 -2.90
C GLY A 24 3.74 4.13 -1.56
N VAL A 25 2.74 4.70 -0.88
CA VAL A 25 2.24 4.17 0.40
C VAL A 25 0.85 3.62 0.19
N TRP A 26 0.57 2.47 0.78
CA TRP A 26 -0.76 1.89 0.86
C TRP A 26 -1.05 1.46 2.29
N GLU A 27 -2.33 1.48 2.65
CA GLU A 27 -2.81 0.98 3.94
C GLU A 27 -3.98 0.03 3.70
N TYR A 28 -4.10 -0.99 4.53
CA TYR A 28 -5.24 -1.92 4.51
C TYR A 28 -5.91 -1.95 5.88
N ASP A 29 -7.18 -1.60 5.93
CA ASP A 29 -8.04 -1.81 7.08
C ASP A 29 -8.75 -3.17 6.94
N HIS A 30 -8.29 -4.14 7.72
CA HIS A 30 -8.83 -5.50 7.75
C HIS A 30 -10.24 -5.60 8.37
N VAL A 31 -10.68 -4.62 9.17
CA VAL A 31 -12.01 -4.63 9.79
C VAL A 31 -13.07 -4.16 8.80
N SER A 32 -12.77 -3.10 8.05
CA SER A 32 -13.69 -2.55 7.04
C SER A 32 -13.46 -3.07 5.62
N ASP A 33 -12.42 -3.89 5.42
CA ASP A 33 -11.92 -4.41 4.14
C ASP A 33 -11.68 -3.30 3.11
N ARG A 34 -10.94 -2.27 3.52
CA ARG A 34 -10.67 -1.08 2.68
C ARG A 34 -9.18 -0.88 2.48
N MET A 35 -8.81 -0.50 1.27
CA MET A 35 -7.46 -0.03 0.96
C MET A 35 -7.44 1.48 0.82
N PHE A 36 -6.34 2.07 1.24
CA PHE A 36 -5.97 3.44 0.95
C PHE A 36 -4.67 3.42 0.14
N TRP A 37 -4.58 4.26 -0.90
CA TRP A 37 -3.37 4.52 -1.65
C TRP A 37 -3.03 6.01 -1.52
N SER A 38 -1.75 6.31 -1.33
CA SER A 38 -1.28 7.70 -1.42
C SER A 38 -1.46 8.22 -2.85
N PRO A 39 -1.70 9.53 -3.05
CA PRO A 39 -1.82 10.13 -4.38
C PRO A 39 -0.64 9.79 -5.31
N TRP A 40 0.57 9.71 -4.76
CA TRP A 40 1.76 9.33 -5.51
C TRP A 40 1.74 7.87 -5.98
N LEU A 41 1.22 6.93 -5.19
CA LEU A 41 1.15 5.52 -5.59
C LEU A 41 0.27 5.33 -6.84
N TYR A 42 -0.81 6.11 -6.96
CA TYR A 42 -1.61 6.15 -8.19
C TYR A 42 -0.77 6.57 -9.39
N ALA A 43 -0.03 7.68 -9.26
CA ALA A 43 0.84 8.19 -10.32
C ALA A 43 1.96 7.20 -10.69
N LEU A 44 2.58 6.58 -9.70
CA LEU A 44 3.66 5.61 -9.86
C LEU A 44 3.22 4.35 -10.62
N LEU A 45 2.00 3.86 -10.34
CA LEU A 45 1.43 2.67 -11.00
C LEU A 45 0.57 2.99 -12.23
N GLY A 46 0.37 4.28 -12.54
CA GLY A 46 -0.39 4.76 -13.70
C GLY A 46 -1.91 4.64 -13.58
N TYR A 47 -2.47 4.58 -12.37
CA TYR A 47 -3.92 4.51 -12.12
C TYR A 47 -4.53 5.91 -11.91
N ASP A 48 -5.80 6.08 -12.27
CA ASP A 48 -6.54 7.30 -11.94
C ASP A 48 -6.92 7.34 -10.44
N ILE A 49 -7.01 8.54 -9.87
CA ILE A 49 -7.47 8.73 -8.49
C ILE A 49 -8.87 8.11 -8.33
N GLY A 50 -9.02 7.25 -7.32
CA GLY A 50 -10.26 6.52 -7.06
C GLY A 50 -10.32 5.12 -7.69
N GLN A 51 -9.30 4.72 -8.47
CA GLN A 51 -9.15 3.35 -8.97
C GLN A 51 -8.31 2.45 -8.05
N ALA A 52 -8.06 2.84 -6.81
CA ALA A 52 -7.38 1.96 -5.87
C ALA A 52 -8.22 0.69 -5.65
N PRO A 53 -7.57 -0.46 -5.40
CA PRO A 53 -8.26 -1.69 -5.07
C PRO A 53 -9.25 -1.47 -3.93
N SER A 54 -10.47 -1.93 -4.08
CA SER A 54 -11.51 -1.71 -3.07
C SER A 54 -11.41 -2.65 -1.87
N SER A 55 -10.55 -3.68 -1.92
CA SER A 55 -10.40 -4.73 -0.92
C SER A 55 -9.03 -5.40 -0.98
N LEU A 56 -8.70 -6.24 0.00
CA LEU A 56 -7.48 -7.07 -0.02
C LEU A 56 -7.48 -8.01 -1.23
N ALA A 57 -8.62 -8.60 -1.57
CA ALA A 57 -8.73 -9.50 -2.72
C ALA A 57 -8.41 -8.77 -4.05
N ALA A 58 -8.89 -7.54 -4.20
CA ALA A 58 -8.57 -6.71 -5.35
C ALA A 58 -7.07 -6.36 -5.40
N TRP A 59 -6.45 -6.07 -4.25
CA TRP A 59 -5.01 -5.82 -4.15
C TRP A 59 -4.18 -7.05 -4.52
N LEU A 60 -4.53 -8.24 -4.00
CA LEU A 60 -3.87 -9.49 -4.36
C LEU A 60 -3.97 -9.78 -5.87
N GLY A 61 -5.05 -9.35 -6.52
CA GLY A 61 -5.22 -9.44 -7.97
C GLY A 61 -4.26 -8.55 -8.78
N LEU A 62 -3.67 -7.53 -8.16
CA LEU A 62 -2.63 -6.71 -8.78
C LEU A 62 -1.22 -7.30 -8.63
N ILE A 63 -1.01 -8.23 -7.70
CA ILE A 63 0.30 -8.84 -7.50
C ILE A 63 0.64 -9.72 -8.71
N HIS A 64 1.90 -9.66 -9.14
CA HIS A 64 2.38 -10.52 -10.21
C HIS A 64 2.12 -12.00 -9.87
N ARG A 65 1.58 -12.77 -10.82
CA ARG A 65 1.10 -14.14 -10.59
C ARG A 65 2.14 -15.07 -9.97
N ASP A 66 3.42 -14.85 -10.31
CA ASP A 66 4.54 -15.66 -9.84
C ASP A 66 4.90 -15.35 -8.37
N ASP A 67 4.58 -14.13 -7.90
CA ASP A 67 4.88 -13.67 -6.54
C ASP A 67 3.70 -13.93 -5.58
N LEU A 68 2.48 -14.05 -6.12
CA LEU A 68 1.24 -14.20 -5.36
C LEU A 68 1.26 -15.34 -4.32
N PRO A 69 1.73 -16.56 -4.63
CA PRO A 69 1.77 -17.64 -3.63
C PRO A 69 2.67 -17.30 -2.42
N GLY A 70 3.80 -16.62 -2.68
CA GLY A 70 4.73 -16.21 -1.63
C GLY A 70 4.17 -15.10 -0.74
N VAL A 71 3.41 -14.17 -1.32
CA VAL A 71 2.73 -13.10 -0.58
C VAL A 71 1.62 -13.68 0.31
N GLN A 72 0.77 -14.55 -0.23
CA GLN A 72 -0.30 -15.18 0.55
C GLN A 72 0.23 -15.96 1.76
N ALA A 73 1.32 -16.72 1.57
CA ALA A 73 1.95 -17.46 2.66
C ALA A 73 2.48 -16.53 3.76
N ARG A 74 3.10 -15.40 3.38
CA ARG A 74 3.60 -14.41 4.33
C ARG A 74 2.48 -13.70 5.08
N ILE A 75 1.40 -13.33 4.40
CA ILE A 75 0.23 -12.73 5.06
C ILE A 75 -0.36 -13.72 6.07
N ALA A 76 -0.54 -14.99 5.68
CA ALA A 76 -1.06 -16.02 6.58
C ALA A 76 -0.16 -16.21 7.82
N ALA A 77 1.17 -16.20 7.64
CA ALA A 77 2.11 -16.27 8.76
C ALA A 77 2.02 -15.03 9.66
N ALA A 78 1.89 -13.83 9.08
CA ALA A 78 1.80 -12.56 9.80
C ALA A 78 0.54 -12.42 10.68
N LEU A 79 -0.50 -13.21 10.39
CA LEU A 79 -1.75 -13.25 11.16
C LEU A 79 -1.65 -14.17 12.38
N THR A 80 -0.54 -14.87 12.57
CA THR A 80 -0.32 -15.75 13.73
C THR A 80 0.26 -14.95 14.92
N PRO A 81 -0.09 -15.28 16.17
CA PRO A 81 0.44 -14.59 17.35
C PRO A 81 1.97 -14.69 17.47
N GLU A 82 2.57 -15.74 16.93
CA GLU A 82 4.00 -16.01 17.03
C GLU A 82 4.85 -15.19 16.05
N ASN A 83 4.24 -14.66 14.99
CA ASN A 83 4.91 -13.84 14.00
C ASN A 83 3.96 -12.78 13.46
N SER A 84 3.95 -11.61 14.09
CA SER A 84 3.09 -10.48 13.70
C SER A 84 3.75 -9.51 12.72
N LEU A 85 5.02 -9.72 12.37
CA LEU A 85 5.74 -8.87 11.44
C LEU A 85 5.54 -9.36 10.01
N TYR A 86 4.89 -8.55 9.18
CA TYR A 86 4.80 -8.76 7.74
C TYR A 86 5.82 -7.88 7.02
N GLU A 87 6.76 -8.51 6.31
CA GLU A 87 7.69 -7.86 5.39
C GLU A 87 7.79 -8.71 4.12
N ALA A 88 7.62 -8.06 2.96
CA ALA A 88 7.65 -8.74 1.67
C ALA A 88 8.05 -7.78 0.56
N GLU A 89 8.87 -8.27 -0.36
CA GLU A 89 9.15 -7.65 -1.65
C GLU A 89 8.46 -8.46 -2.74
N TYR A 90 7.67 -7.80 -3.59
CA TYR A 90 6.93 -8.42 -4.67
C TYR A 90 6.59 -7.38 -5.74
N ARG A 91 6.25 -7.85 -6.94
CA ARG A 91 5.88 -6.98 -8.07
C ARG A 91 4.38 -6.74 -8.09
N LEU A 92 4.01 -5.49 -8.38
CA LEU A 92 2.64 -5.08 -8.67
C LEU A 92 2.48 -4.83 -10.17
N ARG A 93 1.30 -5.13 -10.69
CA ARG A 93 0.94 -4.84 -12.07
C ARG A 93 0.49 -3.40 -12.23
N ALA A 94 1.16 -2.68 -13.12
CA ALA A 94 0.78 -1.32 -13.48
C ALA A 94 -0.53 -1.31 -14.29
N ALA A 95 -1.15 -0.14 -14.45
CA ALA A 95 -2.40 0.01 -15.18
C ALA A 95 -2.30 -0.41 -16.66
N ASP A 96 -1.12 -0.27 -17.26
CA ASP A 96 -0.81 -0.73 -18.62
C ASP A 96 -0.55 -2.26 -18.71
N GLY A 97 -0.52 -2.94 -17.55
CA GLY A 97 -0.40 -4.37 -17.41
C GLY A 97 1.02 -4.91 -17.33
N GLN A 98 2.05 -4.05 -17.28
CA GLN A 98 3.44 -4.42 -16.97
C GLN A 98 3.58 -4.96 -15.55
#